data_AF-A0A3D9I869-F1
#
_entry.id   AF-A0A3D9I869-F1
#
_cell.length_a   1.000
_cell.length_b   1.000
_cell.length_c   1.000
_cell.angle_alpha   90.00
_cell.angle_beta   90.00
_cell.angle_gamma   90.00
#
_symmetry.space_group_name_H-M   'P 1'
#
loop_
_entity.id
_entity.type
_entity.pdbx_description
1 polymer ?
#
loop_
_entity_poly.entity_id
_entity_poly.type
_entity_poly.pdbx_seq_one_letter_code
_entity_poly.pdbx_strand_id
1 'polypeptide(L)'
;MRSQEEQRQQKISQESLRQREAVKPSGYAGAPSSSSAQVAPSSREANNDLLGRMLGGDNLRLAYKRVVQNGGTPGVDSVTVAKLQAYLKTHWETVKTELLAGTYRPMPVRRVEIPKSGGGMRLLGIPTVMDRLLQQALLQVMNPNFDADF
;
A
#
# COMPACT_ATOMS: atom_id res chain seq x y z
N MET A 1 -12.27 -37.32 31.69
CA MET A 1 -11.94 -36.78 33.02
C MET A 1 -10.80 -35.76 32.87
N ARG A 2 -10.70 -34.80 33.80
CA ARG A 2 -9.59 -33.88 34.22
C ARG A 2 -8.21 -34.06 33.54
N SER A 3 -7.37 -33.05 33.28
CA SER A 3 -7.27 -31.63 33.71
C SER A 3 -6.37 -30.83 32.71
N GLN A 4 -6.48 -29.50 32.57
CA GLN A 4 -5.53 -28.42 33.03
C GLN A 4 -4.03 -28.64 32.68
N GLU A 5 -3.15 -27.66 32.40
CA GLU A 5 -3.10 -26.16 32.31
C GLU A 5 -1.87 -25.81 31.40
N GLU A 6 -1.43 -24.58 31.06
CA GLU A 6 -1.81 -23.18 31.39
C GLU A 6 -2.67 -22.50 30.30
N GLN A 7 -3.16 -21.30 30.60
CA GLN A 7 -3.09 -20.14 29.70
C GLN A 7 -2.45 -18.97 30.45
N ARG A 8 -1.38 -18.34 29.92
CA ARG A 8 -0.79 -17.14 30.54
C ARG A 8 -1.71 -15.92 30.37
N GLN A 9 -2.58 -15.70 31.35
CA GLN A 9 -3.40 -14.50 31.44
C GLN A 9 -2.57 -13.32 31.98
N GLN A 10 -2.48 -12.22 31.22
CA GLN A 10 -1.87 -10.98 31.73
C GLN A 10 -2.83 -10.27 32.68
N LYS A 11 -2.48 -10.25 33.97
CA LYS A 11 -3.26 -9.63 35.04
C LYS A 11 -2.99 -8.12 35.11
N ILE A 12 -3.71 -7.34 34.32
CA ILE A 12 -3.68 -5.86 34.40
C ILE A 12 -4.79 -5.41 35.36
N SER A 13 -4.41 -4.81 36.49
CA SER A 13 -5.36 -4.21 37.44
C SER A 13 -5.97 -2.93 36.87
N GLN A 14 -7.25 -2.66 37.18
CA GLN A 14 -8.01 -1.53 36.64
C GLN A 14 -7.63 -0.14 37.20
N GLU A 15 -6.52 -0.02 37.93
CA GLU A 15 -6.20 1.16 38.75
C GLU A 15 -4.93 1.92 38.32
N SER A 16 -4.77 2.16 37.01
CA SER A 16 -3.72 3.05 36.47
C SER A 16 -4.22 4.08 35.44
N LEU A 17 -5.53 4.35 35.44
CA LEU A 17 -6.11 5.55 34.81
C LEU A 17 -5.89 6.79 35.70
N ARG A 18 -4.66 7.28 35.77
CA ARG A 18 -4.35 8.61 36.30
C ARG A 18 -3.47 9.41 35.34
N GLN A 19 -3.78 10.69 35.27
CA GLN A 19 -3.35 11.66 34.25
C GLN A 19 -1.86 11.58 33.87
N ARG A 20 -1.60 11.45 32.55
CA ARG A 20 -0.33 11.93 31.97
C ARG A 20 -0.43 13.44 31.80
N GLU A 21 -0.15 14.15 32.89
CA GLU A 21 -0.04 15.61 32.89
C GLU A 21 1.18 16.02 32.04
N ALA A 22 0.97 16.95 31.11
CA ALA A 22 2.01 17.36 30.16
C ALA A 22 3.04 18.27 30.85
N VAL A 23 4.13 17.69 31.33
CA VAL A 23 5.27 18.43 31.91
C VAL A 23 5.93 19.28 30.83
N LYS A 24 5.54 20.56 30.76
CA LYS A 24 6.24 21.57 29.95
C LYS A 24 7.54 21.95 30.68
N PRO A 25 8.72 21.84 30.06
CA PRO A 25 9.94 22.37 30.66
C PRO A 25 9.84 23.89 30.76
N SER A 26 10.01 24.43 31.97
CA SER A 26 10.10 25.87 32.22
C SER A 26 11.42 26.40 31.64
N GLY A 27 11.38 27.35 30.71
CA GLY A 27 12.61 27.86 30.10
C GLY A 27 12.52 28.90 28.97
N TYR A 28 11.35 29.10 28.34
CA TYR A 28 11.21 30.08 27.25
C TYR A 28 10.03 31.04 27.48
N ALA A 29 10.26 32.06 28.31
CA ALA A 29 9.46 33.27 28.34
C ALA A 29 10.18 34.37 27.53
N GLY A 30 9.50 35.01 26.58
CA GLY A 30 9.95 36.30 26.03
C GLY A 30 10.60 36.33 24.64
N ALA A 31 10.29 35.39 23.73
CA ALA A 31 10.58 35.58 22.30
C ALA A 31 9.27 35.81 21.52
N PRO A 32 9.02 37.00 20.94
CA PRO A 32 7.89 37.19 20.04
C PRO A 32 8.13 36.40 18.75
N SER A 33 7.30 35.39 18.49
CA SER A 33 7.38 34.57 17.27
C SER A 33 6.87 35.35 16.06
N SER A 34 7.68 36.28 15.55
CA SER A 34 7.43 37.02 14.30
C SER A 34 7.70 36.15 13.06
N SER A 35 6.95 35.05 12.94
CA SER A 35 6.83 34.27 11.72
C SER A 35 5.46 33.62 11.70
N SER A 36 4.49 34.32 11.09
CA SER A 36 3.40 33.62 10.42
C SER A 36 4.05 32.70 9.40
N ALA A 37 3.73 31.41 9.44
CA ALA A 37 4.23 30.44 8.46
C ALA A 37 3.63 30.78 7.10
N GLN A 38 4.29 31.67 6.35
CA GLN A 38 3.95 31.92 4.96
C GLN A 38 4.30 30.67 4.18
N VAL A 39 3.28 29.88 3.87
CA VAL A 39 3.36 28.79 2.91
C VAL A 39 3.54 29.43 1.54
N ALA A 40 4.78 29.80 1.22
CA ALA A 40 5.17 30.01 -0.15
C ALA A 40 4.90 28.69 -0.90
N PRO A 41 4.29 28.72 -2.11
CA PRO A 41 4.06 27.51 -2.88
C PRO A 41 5.40 26.85 -3.15
N SER A 42 5.58 25.71 -2.52
CA SER A 42 6.85 25.00 -2.45
C SER A 42 7.00 24.10 -3.66
N SER A 43 8.24 23.81 -4.06
CA SER A 43 8.57 22.81 -5.09
C SER A 43 8.00 21.40 -4.80
N ARG A 44 7.44 21.19 -3.61
CA ARG A 44 6.68 20.04 -3.17
C ARG A 44 5.32 19.89 -3.88
N GLU A 45 4.68 20.97 -4.30
CA GLU A 45 3.37 20.93 -4.96
C GLU A 45 3.44 20.36 -6.39
N ALA A 46 4.49 20.68 -7.15
CA ALA A 46 4.74 20.08 -8.47
C ALA A 46 5.02 18.57 -8.40
N ASN A 47 5.47 18.07 -7.24
CA ASN A 47 5.72 16.66 -6.98
C ASN A 47 4.48 15.90 -6.47
N ASN A 48 3.34 16.58 -6.27
CA ASN A 48 2.22 16.05 -5.50
C ASN A 48 1.19 15.25 -6.33
N ASP A 49 1.31 15.24 -7.67
CA ASP A 49 0.41 14.47 -8.56
C ASP A 49 0.94 13.05 -8.88
N LEU A 50 1.39 12.32 -7.86
CA LEU A 50 1.84 10.93 -8.06
C LEU A 50 0.67 10.01 -8.47
N LEU A 51 -0.54 10.28 -7.96
CA LEU A 51 -1.74 9.52 -8.30
C LEU A 51 -2.23 9.81 -9.74
N GLY A 52 -2.26 11.06 -10.20
CA GLY A 52 -2.61 11.38 -11.59
C GLY A 52 -1.60 10.81 -12.58
N ARG A 53 -0.29 10.88 -12.27
CA ARG A 53 0.77 10.20 -13.03
C ARG A 53 0.57 8.68 -13.07
N MET A 54 0.28 8.04 -11.93
CA MET A 54 0.01 6.60 -11.83
C MET A 54 -1.17 6.18 -12.71
N LEU A 55 -2.26 6.95 -12.67
CA LEU A 55 -3.50 6.73 -13.44
C LEU A 55 -3.45 7.28 -14.87
N GLY A 56 -2.32 7.84 -15.29
CA GLY A 56 -2.10 8.37 -16.63
C GLY A 56 -2.22 7.28 -17.70
N GLY A 57 -2.91 7.57 -18.80
CA GLY A 57 -3.25 6.58 -19.83
C GLY A 57 -2.05 5.84 -20.41
N ASP A 58 -0.92 6.53 -20.64
CA ASP A 58 0.30 5.91 -21.16
C ASP A 58 1.04 5.07 -20.12
N ASN A 59 1.04 5.50 -18.85
CA ASN A 59 1.57 4.71 -17.74
C ASN A 59 0.79 3.41 -17.58
N LEU A 60 -0.56 3.48 -17.56
CA LEU A 60 -1.42 2.30 -17.49
C LEU A 60 -1.26 1.36 -18.70
N ARG A 61 -1.05 1.89 -19.92
CA ARG A 61 -0.73 1.08 -21.11
C ARG A 61 0.62 0.36 -20.96
N LEU A 62 1.64 1.02 -20.40
CA LEU A 62 2.94 0.41 -20.14
C LEU A 62 2.85 -0.66 -19.04
N ALA A 63 2.13 -0.37 -17.96
CA ALA A 63 1.83 -1.33 -16.89
C ALA A 63 1.09 -2.57 -17.41
N TYR A 64 0.07 -2.37 -18.24
CA TYR A 64 -0.68 -3.45 -18.89
C TYR A 64 0.25 -4.34 -19.73
N LYS A 65 1.09 -3.74 -20.59
CA LYS A 65 2.07 -4.49 -21.40
C LYS A 65 3.01 -5.33 -20.53
N ARG A 66 3.55 -4.76 -19.45
CA ARG A 66 4.43 -5.49 -18.51
C ARG A 66 3.70 -6.63 -17.80
N VAL A 67 2.48 -6.41 -17.29
CA VAL A 67 1.71 -7.47 -16.62
C VAL A 67 1.34 -8.59 -17.60
N VAL A 68 1.03 -8.26 -18.86
CA VAL A 68 0.76 -9.25 -19.90
C VAL A 68 2.02 -10.06 -20.25
N GLN A 69 3.17 -9.39 -20.41
CA GLN A 69 4.45 -10.03 -20.70
C GLN A 69 4.95 -10.92 -19.55
N ASN A 70 4.79 -10.47 -18.30
CA ASN A 70 5.15 -11.25 -17.10
C ASN A 70 4.20 -12.45 -16.89
N GLY A 71 2.96 -12.37 -17.39
CA GLY A 71 1.95 -13.42 -17.28
C GLY A 71 1.64 -13.79 -15.82
N GLY A 72 1.94 -15.04 -15.47
CA GLY A 72 1.68 -15.61 -14.15
C GLY A 72 0.24 -16.10 -13.94
N THR A 73 0.05 -16.85 -12.86
CA THR A 73 -1.25 -17.44 -12.52
C THR A 73 -2.25 -16.39 -11.98
N PRO A 74 -3.57 -16.66 -12.02
CA PRO A 74 -4.58 -15.73 -11.51
C PRO A 74 -4.50 -15.54 -9.99
N GLY A 75 -5.15 -14.49 -9.48
CA GLY A 75 -5.29 -14.23 -8.04
C GLY A 75 -6.39 -15.08 -7.41
N VAL A 76 -6.98 -14.58 -6.31
CA VAL A 76 -8.15 -15.21 -5.65
C VAL A 76 -9.43 -15.10 -6.49
N ASP A 77 -9.50 -14.11 -7.37
CA ASP A 77 -10.59 -13.82 -8.30
C ASP A 77 -10.65 -14.77 -9.51
N SER A 78 -9.64 -15.62 -9.70
CA SER A 78 -9.48 -16.52 -10.85
C SER A 78 -9.44 -15.84 -12.23
N VAL A 79 -9.32 -14.50 -12.29
CA VAL A 79 -9.19 -13.75 -13.56
C VAL A 79 -7.79 -13.95 -14.11
N THR A 80 -7.68 -14.45 -15.34
CA THR A 80 -6.38 -14.67 -15.99
C THR A 80 -5.93 -13.41 -16.74
N VAL A 81 -4.62 -13.33 -17.00
CA VAL A 81 -4.01 -12.24 -17.79
C VAL A 81 -4.69 -12.08 -19.17
N ALA A 82 -5.04 -13.19 -19.83
CA ALA A 82 -5.77 -13.17 -21.09
C ALA A 82 -7.17 -12.53 -21.00
N LYS A 83 -7.81 -12.54 -19.81
CA LYS A 83 -9.11 -11.91 -19.56
C LYS A 83 -9.00 -10.47 -19.04
N LEU A 84 -7.79 -9.98 -18.73
CA LEU A 84 -7.58 -8.66 -18.12
C LEU A 84 -8.19 -7.52 -18.93
N GLN A 85 -8.06 -7.53 -20.26
CA GLN A 85 -8.61 -6.46 -21.11
C GLN A 85 -10.14 -6.40 -21.03
N ALA A 86 -10.82 -7.56 -20.99
CA ALA A 86 -12.27 -7.62 -20.85
C ALA A 86 -12.70 -7.20 -19.44
N TYR A 87 -11.97 -7.64 -18.42
CA TYR A 87 -12.20 -7.26 -17.03
C TYR A 87 -12.08 -5.74 -16.81
N LEU A 88 -11.04 -5.12 -17.38
CA LEU A 88 -10.85 -3.66 -17.34
C LEU A 88 -12.02 -2.90 -17.97
N LYS A 89 -12.54 -3.34 -19.13
CA LYS A 89 -13.70 -2.68 -19.76
C LYS A 89 -14.93 -2.63 -18.85
N THR A 90 -15.11 -3.61 -17.97
CA THR A 90 -16.25 -3.67 -17.04
C THR A 90 -15.98 -2.95 -15.73
N HIS A 91 -14.78 -3.06 -15.16
CA HIS A 91 -14.50 -2.66 -13.77
C HIS A 91 -13.63 -1.41 -13.62
N TRP A 92 -13.02 -0.89 -14.70
CA TRP A 92 -12.05 0.21 -14.60
C TRP A 92 -12.63 1.48 -13.98
N GLU A 93 -13.81 1.94 -14.38
CA GLU A 93 -14.32 3.22 -13.90
C GLU A 93 -14.68 3.20 -12.41
N THR A 94 -15.20 2.06 -11.91
CA THR A 94 -15.40 1.83 -10.47
C THR A 94 -14.08 1.89 -9.71
N VAL A 95 -13.08 1.11 -10.14
CA VAL A 95 -11.78 1.05 -9.46
C VAL A 95 -11.06 2.40 -9.52
N LYS A 96 -11.12 3.12 -10.64
CA LYS A 96 -10.58 4.47 -10.78
C LYS A 96 -11.28 5.45 -9.82
N THR A 97 -12.60 5.38 -9.70
CA THR A 97 -13.36 6.21 -8.75
C THR A 97 -12.95 5.91 -7.30
N GLU A 98 -12.83 4.64 -6.93
CA GLU A 98 -12.38 4.21 -5.60
C GLU A 98 -10.93 4.60 -5.28
N LEU A 99 -10.04 4.58 -6.28
CA LEU A 99 -8.66 5.03 -6.14
C LEU A 99 -8.58 6.55 -5.91
N LEU A 100 -9.33 7.33 -6.68
CA LEU A 100 -9.43 8.78 -6.52
C LEU A 100 -10.09 9.19 -5.19
N ALA A 101 -11.03 8.39 -4.69
CA ALA A 101 -11.67 8.59 -3.39
C ALA A 101 -10.86 8.04 -2.19
N GLY A 102 -9.75 7.31 -2.42
CA GLY A 102 -8.98 6.64 -1.36
C GLY A 102 -9.70 5.44 -0.71
N THR A 103 -10.85 5.02 -1.25
CA THR A 103 -11.68 3.93 -0.73
C THR A 103 -11.31 2.56 -1.27
N TYR A 104 -10.50 2.49 -2.35
CA TYR A 104 -10.06 1.22 -2.95
C TYR A 104 -9.44 0.27 -1.91
N ARG A 105 -9.80 -1.02 -2.01
CA ARG A 105 -9.27 -2.09 -1.16
C ARG A 105 -8.76 -3.23 -2.06
N PRO A 106 -7.43 -3.41 -2.16
CA PRO A 106 -6.85 -4.54 -2.87
C PRO A 106 -7.39 -5.88 -2.37
N MET A 107 -7.53 -6.85 -3.26
CA MET A 107 -7.99 -8.19 -2.88
C MET A 107 -6.89 -8.96 -2.13
N PRO A 108 -7.24 -9.91 -1.24
CA PRO A 108 -6.25 -10.74 -0.56
C PRO A 108 -5.44 -11.56 -1.55
N VAL A 109 -4.12 -11.66 -1.33
CA VAL A 109 -3.23 -12.43 -2.21
C VAL A 109 -3.47 -13.94 -2.08
N ARG A 110 -3.52 -14.65 -3.21
CA ARG A 110 -3.67 -16.11 -3.23
C ARG A 110 -2.36 -16.77 -2.80
N ARG A 111 -2.39 -17.63 -1.79
CA ARG A 111 -1.22 -18.39 -1.33
C ARG A 111 -0.95 -19.58 -2.26
N VAL A 112 0.31 -19.79 -2.60
CA VAL A 112 0.80 -20.95 -3.35
C VAL A 112 2.13 -21.41 -2.75
N GLU A 113 2.29 -22.71 -2.53
CA GLU A 113 3.58 -23.30 -2.19
C GLU A 113 4.30 -23.75 -3.46
N ILE A 114 5.55 -23.35 -3.60
CA ILE A 114 6.46 -23.88 -4.64
C ILE A 114 7.71 -24.48 -4.00
N PRO A 115 8.28 -25.56 -4.54
CA PRO A 115 9.53 -26.11 -4.04
C PRO A 115 10.70 -25.13 -4.28
N LYS A 116 11.63 -25.06 -3.33
CA LYS A 116 12.93 -24.39 -3.51
C LYS A 116 13.92 -25.39 -4.15
N SER A 117 14.87 -24.89 -4.91
CA SER A 117 15.95 -25.70 -5.51
C SER A 117 16.82 -26.46 -4.49
N GLY A 118 16.99 -25.90 -3.29
CA GLY A 118 17.71 -26.52 -2.16
C GLY A 118 16.84 -27.27 -1.15
N GLY A 119 15.58 -27.58 -1.49
CA GLY A 119 14.64 -28.26 -0.60
C GLY A 119 13.77 -27.33 0.27
N GLY A 120 12.66 -27.88 0.76
CA GLY A 120 11.61 -27.14 1.44
C GLY A 120 10.75 -26.27 0.51
N MET A 121 9.68 -25.69 1.07
CA MET A 121 8.73 -24.86 0.32
C MET A 121 9.03 -23.36 0.44
N ARG A 122 8.62 -22.60 -0.58
CA ARG A 122 8.45 -21.15 -0.57
C ARG A 122 6.97 -20.84 -0.75
N LEU A 123 6.37 -20.18 0.24
CA LEU A 123 5.05 -19.58 0.13
C LEU A 123 5.14 -18.31 -0.73
N LEU A 124 4.38 -18.26 -1.82
CA LEU A 124 4.15 -17.08 -2.65
C LEU A 124 2.77 -16.50 -2.36
N GLY A 125 2.68 -15.17 -2.35
CA GLY A 125 1.42 -14.44 -2.44
C GLY A 125 1.22 -13.94 -3.87
N ILE A 126 0.11 -14.30 -4.50
CA ILE A 126 -0.21 -13.94 -5.89
C ILE A 126 -1.41 -12.97 -5.88
N PRO A 127 -1.21 -11.67 -6.14
CA PRO A 127 -2.30 -10.70 -6.23
C PRO A 127 -3.20 -10.96 -7.45
N THR A 128 -4.39 -10.37 -7.47
CA THR A 128 -5.24 -10.37 -8.67
C THR A 128 -4.54 -9.66 -9.82
N VAL A 129 -4.97 -9.92 -11.06
CA VAL A 129 -4.34 -9.26 -12.21
C VAL A 129 -4.61 -7.75 -12.20
N MET A 130 -5.73 -7.32 -11.61
CA MET A 130 -6.04 -5.91 -11.37
C MET A 130 -5.06 -5.28 -10.37
N ASP A 131 -4.83 -5.94 -9.21
CA ASP A 131 -3.84 -5.47 -8.23
C ASP A 131 -2.43 -5.39 -8.83
N ARG A 132 -2.03 -6.40 -9.62
CA ARG A 132 -0.72 -6.40 -10.32
C ARG A 132 -0.58 -5.24 -11.31
N LEU A 133 -1.65 -4.87 -12.01
CA LEU A 133 -1.67 -3.72 -12.92
C LEU A 133 -1.44 -2.41 -12.15
N LEU A 134 -2.17 -2.21 -11.05
CA LEU A 134 -2.06 -1.01 -10.22
C LEU A 134 -0.69 -0.91 -9.54
N GLN A 135 -0.18 -2.02 -8.98
CA GLN A 135 1.17 -2.10 -8.41
C GLN A 135 2.24 -1.81 -9.46
N GLN A 136 2.11 -2.32 -10.69
CA GLN A 136 3.06 -2.06 -11.76
C GLN A 136 3.02 -0.60 -12.24
N ALA A 137 1.84 0.02 -12.28
CA ALA A 137 1.65 1.42 -12.63
C ALA A 137 2.22 2.36 -11.55
N LEU A 138 2.05 2.01 -10.27
CA LEU A 138 2.65 2.73 -9.14
C LEU A 138 4.18 2.62 -9.16
N LEU A 139 4.72 1.42 -9.36
CA LEU A 139 6.16 1.16 -9.46
C LEU A 139 6.82 2.01 -10.56
N GLN A 140 6.16 2.15 -11.71
CA GLN A 140 6.67 2.95 -12.83
C GLN A 140 6.85 4.44 -12.50
N VAL A 141 5.95 5.01 -11.69
CA VAL A 141 6.05 6.44 -11.29
C VAL A 141 6.88 6.64 -10.02
N MET A 142 7.00 5.61 -9.18
CA MET A 142 7.83 5.65 -7.96
C MET A 142 9.31 5.43 -8.25
N ASN A 143 9.71 4.42 -9.03
CA ASN A 143 11.12 4.06 -9.21
C ASN A 143 12.05 5.24 -9.53
N PRO A 144 11.73 6.18 -10.45
CA PRO A 144 12.63 7.30 -10.74
C PRO A 144 12.99 8.21 -9.55
N ASN A 145 12.28 8.11 -8.42
CA ASN A 145 12.53 8.89 -7.20
C ASN A 145 13.23 8.09 -6.08
N PHE A 146 13.46 6.78 -6.27
CA PHE A 146 14.07 5.88 -5.27
C PHE A 146 15.24 5.06 -5.82
N ASP A 147 15.20 4.75 -7.12
CA ASP A 147 16.15 3.89 -7.87
C ASP A 147 17.24 4.74 -8.55
N ALA A 148 17.30 6.05 -8.26
CA ALA A 148 18.29 6.97 -8.82
C ALA A 148 19.65 6.90 -8.12
N ASP A 149 19.65 6.44 -6.85
CA ASP A 149 20.80 6.43 -5.94
C ASP A 149 21.19 4.99 -5.50
N PHE A 150 20.71 3.96 -6.20
CA PHE A 150 20.92 2.52 -5.92
C PHE A 150 21.58 1.78 -7.09
#